data_AF-A0A850NY53-F1
#
_entry.id   AF-A0A850NY53-F1
#
_cell.length_a   1.000
_cell.length_b   1.000
_cell.length_c   1.000
_cell.angle_alpha   90.00
_cell.angle_beta   90.00
_cell.angle_gamma   90.00
#
_symmetry.space_group_name_H-M   'P 1'
#
loop_
_entity.id
_entity.type
_entity.pdbx_description
1 polymer ?
#
loop_
_entity_poly.entity_id
_entity_poly.type
_entity_poly.pdbx_seq_one_letter_code
_entity_poly.pdbx_strand_id
1 'polypeptide(L)' 'MAEPGARLELGARLSQTAREIETVLAALLPLPAGPERRVVEAMRYAALGGGKRLRGF' A
#
# COMPACT_ATOMS: atom_id res chain seq x y z
N MET A 1 -14.93 21.95 15.01
CA MET A 1 -15.36 21.18 13.82
C MET A 1 -14.43 21.55 12.68
N ALA A 2 -13.72 20.60 12.07
CA ALA A 2 -12.87 20.91 10.92
C ALA A 2 -13.74 21.38 9.74
N GLU A 3 -13.30 22.43 9.04
CA GLU A 3 -13.89 22.91 7.79
C GLU A 3 -14.05 21.76 6.78
N PRO A 4 -15.18 21.64 6.07
CA PRO A 4 -15.45 20.54 5.15
C PRO A 4 -14.31 20.26 4.13
N GLY A 5 -13.64 21.32 3.66
CA GLY A 5 -12.51 21.24 2.74
C GLY A 5 -11.29 20.53 3.31
N ALA A 6 -10.98 20.74 4.60
CA ALA A 6 -9.82 20.14 5.26
C ALA A 6 -9.94 18.60 5.36
N ARG A 7 -11.17 18.09 5.54
CA ARG A 7 -11.41 16.63 5.57
C ARG A 7 -11.20 15.99 4.19
N LEU A 8 -11.63 16.67 3.14
CA LEU A 8 -11.46 16.20 1.76
C LEU A 8 -9.97 16.18 1.37
N GLU A 9 -9.23 17.23 1.72
CA GLU A 9 -7.80 17.31 1.47
C GLU A 9 -7.03 16.18 2.17
N LEU A 10 -7.30 15.95 3.46
CA LEU A 10 -6.68 14.86 4.21
C LEU A 10 -6.98 13.50 3.57
N GLY A 11 -8.23 13.26 3.17
CA GLY A 11 -8.62 12.04 2.45
C GLY A 11 -7.82 11.84 1.16
N ALA A 12 -7.69 12.91 0.36
CA ALA A 12 -6.93 12.86 -0.89
C ALA A 12 -5.44 12.55 -0.65
N ARG A 13 -4.83 13.17 0.36
CA ARG A 13 -3.44 12.91 0.73
C ARG A 13 -3.22 11.49 1.23
N LEU A 14 -4.11 10.97 2.09
CA LEU A 14 -4.06 9.59 2.56
C LEU A 14 -4.11 8.58 1.39
N SER A 15 -5.02 8.79 0.45
CA SER A 15 -5.13 7.95 -0.75
C SER A 15 -3.91 8.06 -1.66
N GLN A 16 -3.32 9.25 -1.79
CA GLN A 16 -2.11 9.44 -2.58
C GLN A 16 -0.92 8.70 -1.98
N THR A 17 -0.63 8.90 -0.70
CA THR A 17 0.48 8.23 -0.01
C THR A 17 0.30 6.71 0.01
N ALA A 18 -0.95 6.21 0.17
CA ALA A 18 -1.21 4.78 0.11
C ALA A 18 -0.80 4.17 -1.26
N ARG A 19 -1.09 4.85 -2.37
CA ARG A 19 -0.71 4.41 -3.72
C ARG A 19 0.80 4.41 -3.94
N GLU A 20 1.50 5.41 -3.40
CA GLU A 20 2.96 5.50 -3.47
C GLU A 20 3.61 4.35 -2.70
N ILE A 21 3.13 4.08 -1.48
CA ILE A 21 3.60 2.95 -0.66
C ILE A 21 3.36 1.62 -1.38
N GLU A 22 2.18 1.41 -1.96
CA GLU A 22 1.87 0.16 -2.67
C GLU A 22 2.77 -0.04 -3.89
N THR A 23 3.09 1.03 -4.60
CA THR A 23 4.02 1.01 -5.74
C THR A 23 5.41 0.53 -5.30
N VAL A 24 5.94 1.10 -4.21
CA VAL A 24 7.25 0.72 -3.67
C VAL A 24 7.24 -0.72 -3.15
N LEU A 25 6.23 -1.10 -2.37
CA LEU A 25 6.11 -2.47 -1.83
C LEU A 25 6.01 -3.52 -2.95
N ALA A 26 5.31 -3.22 -4.04
CA ALA A 26 5.18 -4.12 -5.17
C ALA A 26 6.53 -4.36 -5.87
N ALA A 27 7.39 -3.34 -5.95
CA ALA A 27 8.73 -3.43 -6.51
C ALA A 27 9.71 -4.21 -5.62
N LEU A 28 9.57 -4.11 -4.30
CA LEU A 28 10.43 -4.81 -3.32
C LEU A 28 10.13 -6.32 -3.19
N LEU A 29 8.98 -6.78 -3.68
CA LEU A 29 8.55 -8.19 -3.60
C LEU A 29 8.41 -8.82 -5.00
N PRO A 30 9.48 -8.89 -5.83
CA PRO A 30 9.38 -9.48 -7.16
C PRO A 30 9.01 -10.96 -7.09
N LEU A 31 8.24 -11.46 -8.06
CA LEU A 31 7.92 -12.89 -8.13
C LEU A 31 9.10 -13.66 -8.71
N PRO A 32 9.71 -14.59 -7.96
CA PRO A 32 10.77 -15.41 -8.48
C PRO A 32 10.23 -16.62 -9.26
N ALA A 33 11.08 -17.22 -10.09
CA ALA A 33 10.75 -18.43 -10.86
C ALA A 33 10.99 -19.74 -10.07
N GLY A 34 11.66 -19.67 -8.92
CA GLY A 34 12.07 -20.82 -8.12
C GLY A 34 10.98 -21.38 -7.19
N PRO A 35 11.30 -22.42 -6.40
CA PRO A 35 10.39 -23.06 -5.46
C PRO A 35 9.81 -22.09 -4.39
N GLU A 36 10.52 -20.99 -4.11
CA GLU A 36 10.11 -19.92 -3.20
C GLU A 36 8.97 -19.05 -3.75
N ARG A 37 8.60 -19.19 -5.03
CA ARG A 37 7.52 -18.43 -5.65
C ARG A 37 6.25 -18.41 -4.81
N ARG A 38 5.84 -19.57 -4.28
CA ARG A 38 4.59 -19.70 -3.50
C ARG A 38 4.61 -18.87 -2.21
N VAL A 39 5.75 -18.80 -1.52
CA VAL A 39 5.85 -17.97 -0.29
C VAL A 39 5.86 -16.49 -0.65
N VAL A 40 6.52 -16.11 -1.73
CA VAL A 40 6.52 -14.71 -2.19
C VAL A 40 5.12 -14.27 -2.67
N GLU A 41 4.36 -15.14 -3.33
CA GLU A 41 2.94 -14.90 -3.66
C GLU A 41 2.10 -14.64 -2.40
N ALA A 42 2.28 -15.44 -1.34
CA ALA A 42 1.60 -15.25 -0.06
C ALA A 42 2.00 -13.93 0.62
N MET A 43 3.29 -13.56 0.58
CA MET A 43 3.78 -12.28 1.10
C MET A 43 3.18 -11.10 0.32
N ARG A 44 3.14 -11.18 -1.00
CA ARG A 44 2.51 -10.16 -1.86
C ARG A 44 1.03 -10.02 -1.54
N TYR A 45 0.31 -11.13 -1.35
CA TYR A 45 -1.10 -11.09 -0.93
C TYR A 45 -1.27 -10.36 0.41
N ALA A 46 -0.48 -10.71 1.43
CA ALA A 46 -0.56 -10.10 2.75
C ALA A 46 -0.17 -8.61 2.75
N ALA A 47 0.85 -8.23 1.97
CA ALA A 47 1.36 -6.87 1.93
C ALA A 47 0.56 -5.94 1.01
N LEU A 48 0.08 -6.43 -0.13
CA LEU A 48 -0.57 -5.64 -1.19
C LEU A 48 -2.09 -5.83 -1.26
N GLY A 49 -2.70 -6.70 -0.44
CA GLY A 49 -4.15 -6.91 -0.36
C GLY A 49 -4.97 -5.73 0.22
N GLY A 50 -4.40 -4.52 0.25
CA GLY A 50 -5.04 -3.31 0.75
C GLY A 50 -4.67 -2.91 2.19
N GLY A 51 -5.49 -2.02 2.76
CA GLY A 51 -5.28 -1.41 4.08
C GLY A 51 -5.07 0.10 4.01
N LYS A 52 -5.22 0.79 5.14
CA LYS A 52 -5.20 2.27 5.19
C LYS A 52 -3.80 2.91 5.07
N ARG A 53 -2.73 2.10 5.13
CA ARG A 53 -1.31 2.52 5.08
C ARG A 53 -0.93 3.64 6.06
N LEU A 54 -1.69 3.81 7.15
CA LEU A 54 -1.53 4.92 8.12
C LEU A 54 -0.17 4.96 8.81
N ARG A 55 0.56 3.83 8.90
CA ARG A 55 1.90 3.82 9.50
C ARG A 55 2.96 4.52 8.64
N GLY A 56 2.73 4.60 7.32
CA GLY A 56 3.62 5.29 6.39
C GLY A 56 3.11 6.66 5.94
N PHE A 57 1.98 7.11 6.49
CA PHE A 57 1.43 8.45 6.30
C PHE A 57 1.82 9.32 7.50
#